data_AF-A0A067PCY3-F1
#
_entry.id   AF-A0A067PCY3-F1
#
_cell.length_a   1.000
_cell.length_b   1.000
_cell.length_c   1.000
_cell.angle_alpha   90.00
_cell.angle_beta   90.00
_cell.angle_gamma   90.00
#
_symmetry.space_group_name_H-M   'P 1'
#
loop_
_entity.id
_entity.type
_entity.pdbx_description
1 polymer ?
#
loop_
_entity_poly.entity_id
_entity_poly.type
_entity_poly.pdbx_seq_one_letter_code
_entity_poly.pdbx_strand_id
1 'polypeptide(L)' 'RKGWSQMGVRCLQSKPFVRGKRYSILPILMMDGIITYDIIEGSVTSERFVQFLRDHVIPLTNPYPGP' A
#
# COMPACT_ATOMS: atom_id res chain seq x y z
N ARG A 1 -24.54 4.11 -3.49
CA ARG A 1 -25.81 4.70 -3.99
C ARG A 1 -25.50 5.61 -5.18
N LYS A 2 -26.19 5.42 -6.30
CA LYS A 2 -26.19 6.34 -7.45
C LYS A 2 -27.29 7.39 -7.21
N GLY A 3 -27.05 8.63 -7.63
CA GLY A 3 -28.07 9.68 -7.64
C GLY A 3 -28.86 9.68 -8.95
N TRP A 4 -30.09 10.18 -8.92
CA TRP A 4 -30.95 10.35 -10.10
C TRP A 4 -31.26 11.82 -10.29
N SER A 5 -31.34 12.25 -11.54
CA SER A 5 -31.76 13.59 -11.93
C SER A 5 -32.55 13.52 -13.23
N GLN A 6 -33.42 14.51 -13.45
CA GLN A 6 -34.16 14.64 -14.70
C GLN A 6 -33.20 14.89 -15.88
N MET A 7 -33.63 14.50 -17.08
CA MET A 7 -32.88 14.70 -18.31
C MET A 7 -32.60 16.20 -18.52
N GLY A 8 -31.35 16.55 -18.79
CA GLY A 8 -30.89 17.93 -18.91
C GLY A 8 -30.47 18.61 -17.60
N VAL A 9 -30.66 17.95 -16.44
CA VAL A 9 -30.30 18.51 -15.12
C VAL A 9 -29.13 17.75 -14.50
N ARG A 10 -28.12 18.46 -14.01
CA ARG A 10 -26.96 17.88 -13.33
C ARG A 10 -27.39 17.26 -11.99
N CYS A 11 -27.15 15.97 -11.81
CA CYS A 11 -27.27 15.34 -10.50
C CYS A 11 -26.15 15.85 -9.57
N LEU A 12 -26.49 16.64 -8.56
CA LEU A 12 -25.56 17.05 -7.50
C LEU A 12 -25.52 15.99 -6.41
N GLN A 13 -24.32 15.55 -6.06
CA GLN A 13 -24.12 14.62 -4.95
C GLN A 13 -23.07 15.20 -4.01
N SER A 14 -23.51 15.72 -2.87
CA SER A 14 -22.62 16.06 -1.77
C SER A 14 -22.39 14.81 -0.93
N LYS A 15 -21.12 14.49 -0.68
CA LYS A 15 -20.74 13.44 0.27
C LYS A 15 -19.72 14.02 1.24
N PRO A 16 -19.83 13.69 2.55
CA PRO A 16 -18.78 14.04 3.49
C PRO A 16 -17.47 13.38 3.05
N PHE A 17 -16.37 14.12 3.12
CA PHE A 17 -15.04 13.56 2.90
C PHE A 17 -14.63 12.76 4.14
N VAL A 18 -15.07 11.50 4.18
CA VAL A 18 -14.72 10.58 5.27
C VAL A 18 -13.30 10.09 5.06
N ARG A 19 -12.37 10.54 5.91
CA ARG A 19 -11.00 10.02 5.93
C ARG A 19 -10.98 8.71 6.71
N GLY A 20 -11.18 7.60 6.00
CA GLY A 20 -11.03 6.26 6.58
C GLY A 20 -9.57 5.94 6.94
N LYS A 21 -9.37 4.90 7.76
CA LYS A 21 -8.05 4.30 7.95
C LYS A 21 -7.57 3.73 6.62
N ARG A 22 -6.33 4.06 6.25
CA ARG A 22 -5.66 3.52 5.06
C ARG A 22 -4.56 2.60 5.54
N TYR A 23 -4.35 1.51 4.84
CA TYR A 23 -3.23 0.61 5.06
C TYR A 23 -2.42 0.52 3.77
N SER A 24 -1.10 0.58 3.90
CA SER A 24 -0.15 0.30 2.84
C SER A 24 0.48 -1.07 3.10
N ILE A 25 0.78 -1.81 2.05
CA ILE A 25 1.50 -3.08 2.14
C ILE A 25 2.83 -2.97 1.40
N LEU A 26 3.90 -3.48 2.02
CA LEU A 26 5.24 -3.61 1.43
C LEU A 26 5.57 -5.08 1.23
N PRO A 27 5.19 -5.71 0.10
CA PRO A 27 5.52 -7.10 -0.18
C PRO A 27 6.84 -7.22 -0.93
N ILE A 28 7.59 -8.30 -0.65
CA ILE A 28 8.57 -8.85 -1.59
C ILE A 28 7.88 -9.89 -2.46
N LEU A 29 7.95 -9.66 -3.76
CA LEU A 29 7.39 -10.55 -4.78
C LEU A 29 8.51 -11.29 -5.49
N MET A 30 8.36 -12.60 -5.56
CA MET A 30 9.19 -13.52 -6.33
C MET A 30 8.29 -14.35 -7.25
N MET A 31 8.90 -15.14 -8.15
CA MET A 31 8.14 -15.92 -9.14
C MET A 31 7.19 -16.94 -8.52
N ASP A 32 7.51 -17.42 -7.32
CA ASP A 32 6.73 -18.37 -6.52
C ASP A 32 5.70 -17.70 -5.61
N GLY A 33 5.73 -16.37 -5.47
CA GLY A 33 4.74 -15.60 -4.72
C GLY A 33 5.33 -14.52 -3.83
N ILE A 34 4.61 -14.20 -2.74
CA ILE A 34 5.06 -13.24 -1.73
C ILE A 34 5.93 -13.97 -0.72
N ILE A 35 7.20 -13.56 -0.58
CA ILE A 35 8.12 -14.16 0.40
C ILE A 35 7.96 -13.52 1.78
N THR A 36 7.83 -12.19 1.82
CA THR A 36 7.65 -11.43 3.07
C THR A 36 6.83 -10.17 2.81
N TYR A 37 6.16 -9.64 3.82
CA TYR A 37 5.39 -8.41 3.73
C TYR A 37 5.31 -7.65 5.06
N ASP A 38 5.18 -6.32 5.00
CA ASP A 38 4.81 -5.46 6.15
C ASP A 38 3.51 -4.70 5.83
N ILE A 39 2.59 -4.60 6.80
CA ILE A 39 1.31 -3.87 6.68
C ILE A 39 1.36 -2.67 7.62
N ILE A 40 1.28 -1.48 7.03
CA ILE A 40 1.50 -0.22 7.73
C ILE A 40 0.21 0.60 7.66
N GLU A 41 -0.27 1.10 8.80
CA GLU A 41 -1.35 2.09 8.80
C GLU A 41 -0.82 3.43 8.26
N GLY A 42 -1.45 3.96 7.21
CA GLY A 42 -1.08 5.18 6.54
C GLY A 42 -0.12 4.98 5.36
N SER A 43 0.73 5.96 5.12
CA SER A 43 1.72 5.96 4.03
C SER A 43 3.07 5.41 4.52
N VAL A 44 3.84 4.86 3.60
CA VAL A 44 5.22 4.42 3.87
C VAL A 44 6.18 5.60 3.77
N THR A 45 7.04 5.78 4.78
CA THR A 45 8.13 6.76 4.75
C THR A 45 9.44 6.09 4.32
N SER A 46 10.42 6.90 3.92
CA SER A 46 11.75 6.40 3.54
C SER A 46 12.41 5.61 4.69
N GLU A 47 12.28 6.09 5.93
CA GLU A 47 12.82 5.43 7.11
C GLU A 47 12.17 4.06 7.32
N ARG A 48 10.83 3.99 7.18
CA ARG A 48 10.10 2.73 7.32
C ARG A 48 10.45 1.74 6.21
N PHE A 49 10.64 2.23 4.99
CA PHE A 49 11.06 1.40 3.87
C PHE A 49 12.47 0.83 4.09
N VAL A 50 13.42 1.66 4.54
CA VAL A 50 14.78 1.19 4.85
C VAL A 50 14.79 0.20 6.01
N GLN A 51 13.95 0.41 7.03
CA GLN A 51 13.80 -0.55 8.12
C GLN A 51 13.25 -1.89 7.61
N PHE A 52 12.22 -1.85 6.75
CA PHE A 52 11.70 -3.05 6.10
C PHE A 52 12.79 -3.80 5.33
N LEU A 53 13.64 -3.08 4.58
CA LEU A 53 14.78 -3.70 3.90
C LEU A 53 15.72 -4.42 4.87
N ARG A 54 16.12 -3.76 5.96
CA ARG A 54 17.08 -4.33 6.93
C ARG A 54 16.50 -5.54 7.66
N ASP A 55 15.26 -5.46 8.09
CA ASP A 55 14.68 -6.45 8.99
C ASP A 55 14.07 -7.65 8.24
N HIS A 56 13.51 -7.41 7.05
CA HIS A 56 12.76 -8.43 6.33
C HIS A 56 13.41 -8.86 5.02
N VAL A 57 14.17 -7.99 4.35
CA VAL A 57 14.68 -8.27 2.99
C VAL A 57 16.10 -8.80 3.02
N ILE A 58 17.03 -8.08 3.65
CA ILE A 58 18.44 -8.45 3.70
C ILE A 58 18.67 -9.86 4.26
N PRO A 59 17.96 -10.33 5.31
CA PRO A 59 18.12 -11.70 5.81
C PRO A 59 17.75 -12.79 4.81
N LEU A 60 16.97 -12.45 3.77
CA LEU A 60 16.56 -13.37 2.71
C LEU A 60 17.51 -13.34 1.50
N THR A 61 18.52 -12.46 1.53
CA THR A 61 19.49 -12.30 0.43
C THR A 61 20.84 -12.93 0.77
N ASN A 62 21.63 -13.22 -0.26
CA ASN A 62 23.00 -13.69 -0.07
C ASN A 62 23.94 -12.51 0.27
N PRO A 63 24.90 -12.69 1.19
CA PRO A 63 25.85 -11.65 1.55
C PRO A 63 26.77 -11.31 0.36
N TYR A 64 27.15 -10.03 0.26
CA TYR A 64 28.13 -9.54 -0.70
C TYR A 64 29.47 -9.20 0.00
N PRO A 65 30.63 -9.44 -0.64
CA PRO A 65 30.81 -10.24 -1.85
C PRO A 65 30.50 -11.72 -1.56
N GLY A 66 29.86 -12.40 -2.52
CA GLY A 66 29.71 -13.84 -2.46
C GLY A 66 31.08 -14.55 -2.56
N PRO A 67 31.14 -15.88 -2.34
CA PRO A 67 32.34 -16.65 -2.64
C PRO A 67 32.82 -16.47 -4.09
#